data_AF-A0A2N1Q0N8-F1
#
_entry.id   AF-A0A2N1Q0N8-F1
#
_cell.length_a   1.000
_cell.length_b   1.000
_cell.length_c   1.000
_cell.angle_alpha   90.00
_cell.angle_beta   90.00
_cell.angle_gamma   90.00
#
_symmetry.space_group_name_H-M   'P 1'
#
loop_
_entity.id
_entity.type
_entity.pdbx_description
1 polymer ?
#
loop_
_entity_poly.entity_id
_entity_poly.type
_entity_poly.pdbx_seq_one_letter_code
_entity_poly.pdbx_strand_id
1 'polypeptide(L)' 'MLWVDYLIIITAVLLVGAVLLQHSQDDIKDAFSGEKSELFKNRKTRGLELFLMRASAILGVLLVGLVIVSNSIH' A
#
# COMPACT_ATOMS: atom_id res chain seq x y z
N MET A 1 -18.35 -6.94 19.44
CA MET A 1 -18.26 -6.59 18.02
C MET A 1 -18.96 -5.26 17.83
N LEU A 2 -18.20 -4.18 18.01
CA LEU A 2 -18.65 -2.84 17.68
C LEU A 2 -18.76 -2.71 16.16
N TRP A 3 -19.60 -1.81 15.69
CA TRP A 3 -19.68 -1.36 14.29
C TRP A 3 -18.31 -1.05 13.67
N VAL A 4 -17.35 -0.59 14.49
CA VAL A 4 -15.97 -0.28 14.10
C VAL A 4 -15.18 -1.54 13.71
N ASP A 5 -15.44 -2.69 14.36
CA ASP A 5 -14.74 -3.94 14.09
C ASP A 5 -15.05 -4.45 12.68
N TYR A 6 -16.30 -4.31 12.23
CA TYR A 6 -16.70 -4.63 10.86
C TYR A 6 -16.01 -3.72 9.83
N LEU A 7 -15.84 -2.43 10.13
CA LEU A 7 -15.13 -1.48 9.26
C LEU A 7 -13.64 -1.82 9.13
N ILE A 8 -13.00 -2.25 10.22
CA ILE A 8 -11.60 -2.68 10.22
C ILE A 8 -11.42 -3.91 9.32
N ILE A 9 -12.30 -4.90 9.45
CA ILE A 9 -12.24 -6.13 8.63
C ILE A 9 -12.38 -5.80 7.14
N ILE A 10 -13.37 -4.98 6.77
CA ILE A 10 -13.58 -4.60 5.36
C ILE A 10 -12.37 -3.83 4.82
N THR A 11 -11.84 -2.87 5.59
CA THR A 11 -10.68 -2.07 5.20
C THR A 11 -9.43 -2.94 5.04
N ALA A 12 -9.23 -3.92 5.92
CA ALA A 12 -8.12 -4.86 5.87
C ALA A 12 -8.16 -5.73 4.60
N VAL A 13 -9.34 -6.28 4.26
CA VAL A 13 -9.51 -7.09 3.04
C VAL A 13 -9.24 -6.25 1.78
N LEU A 14 -9.76 -5.02 1.73
CA LEU A 14 -9.50 -4.10 0.61
C LEU A 14 -8.02 -3.74 0.48
N LEU A 15 -7.33 -3.51 1.60
CA LEU A 15 -5.90 -3.20 1.60
C LEU A 15 -5.07 -4.38 1.10
N VAL A 16 -5.36 -5.61 1.55
CA VAL A 16 -4.67 -6.81 1.07
C VAL A 16 -4.88 -6.97 -0.44
N GLY A 17 -6.11 -6.81 -0.93
CA GLY A 17 -6.39 -6.84 -2.37
C GLY A 17 -5.63 -5.77 -3.15
N ALA A 18 -5.58 -4.53 -2.62
CA ALA A 18 -4.88 -3.42 -3.25
C ALA A 18 -3.35 -3.64 -3.31
N VAL A 19 -2.76 -4.23 -2.26
CA VAL A 19 -1.32 -4.56 -2.21
C VAL A 19 -0.98 -5.72 -3.13
N LEU A 20 -1.81 -6.76 -3.21
CA LEU A 20 -1.58 -7.88 -4.13
C LEU A 20 -1.64 -7.46 -5.61
N LEU A 21 -2.45 -6.45 -5.93
CA LEU A 21 -2.53 -5.87 -7.27
C LEU A 21 -1.35 -4.93 -7.60
N GLN A 22 -0.59 -4.48 -6.60
CA GLN A 22 0.66 -3.75 -6.82
C GLN A 22 1.73 -4.75 -7.27
N HIS A 23 1.86 -4.92 -8.58
CA HIS A 23 2.90 -5.79 -9.15
C HIS A 23 4.28 -5.14 -8.94
N SER A 24 5.22 -5.87 -8.33
CA SER A 24 6.64 -5.46 -8.31
C SER A 24 7.22 -5.59 -9.72
N GLN A 25 7.43 -4.47 -10.41
CA GLN A 25 8.22 -4.41 -11.65
C GLN A 25 9.74 -4.45 -11.36
N ASP A 26 10.17 -5.21 -10.34
CA ASP A 26 11.60 -5.31 -10.02
C ASP A 26 12.21 -6.47 -10.81
N ASP A 27 12.67 -6.16 -12.01
CA ASP A 27 13.64 -6.98 -12.72
C ASP A 27 14.84 -7.16 -11.78
N ILE A 28 15.03 -8.39 -11.27
CA ILE A 28 16.07 -8.79 -10.31
C ILE A 28 17.47 -8.33 -10.73
N LYS A 29 17.68 -8.09 -12.03
CA LYS A 29 18.92 -7.57 -12.62
C LYS A 29 19.25 -6.13 -12.22
N ASP A 30 18.25 -5.29 -11.92
CA ASP A 30 18.45 -3.89 -11.48
C ASP A 30 18.74 -3.76 -9.98
N ALA A 31 18.42 -4.78 -9.17
CA ALA A 31 18.74 -4.79 -7.74
C ALA A 31 20.25 -4.97 -7.45
N PHE A 32 21.02 -5.50 -8.41
CA PHE A 32 22.45 -5.77 -8.29
C PHE A 32 23.35 -4.85 -9.16
N SER A 33 22.79 -3.98 -10.00
CA SER A 33 23.52 -3.22 -11.04
C SER A 33 24.07 -1.85 -10.59
N GLY A 34 24.45 -1.72 -9.31
CA GLY A 34 24.71 -0.48 -8.55
C GLY A 34 25.59 0.67 -9.11
N GLU A 35 26.02 0.63 -10.38
CA GLU A 35 26.86 1.67 -11.01
C GLU A 35 26.15 2.52 -12.08
N LYS A 36 24.97 2.11 -12.61
CA LYS A 36 24.24 2.86 -13.67
C LYS A 36 22.75 3.13 -13.41
N SER A 37 22.24 2.80 -12.23
CA SER A 37 20.80 2.78 -11.91
C SER A 37 20.20 4.14 -11.53
N GLU A 38 20.99 5.13 -11.09
CA GLU A 38 20.45 6.41 -10.57
C GLU A 38 19.69 7.25 -11.61
N LEU A 39 20.08 7.18 -12.89
CA LEU A 39 19.44 7.97 -13.96
C LEU A 39 18.20 7.29 -14.57
N PHE A 40 17.92 6.03 -14.18
CA PHE A 40 16.70 5.29 -14.57
C PHE A 40 15.76 5.02 -13.39
N LYS A 41 16.23 5.20 -12.14
CA LYS A 41 15.42 5.13 -10.90
C LYS A 41 14.26 6.13 -10.86
N ASN A 42 14.39 7.26 -11.56
CA ASN A 42 13.32 8.26 -11.71
C ASN A 42 12.49 8.04 -12.98
N ARG A 43 12.28 6.80 -13.43
CA ARG A 43 11.20 6.49 -14.36
C ARG A 43 9.89 6.68 -13.59
N LYS A 44 9.37 7.90 -13.68
CA LYS A 44 8.09 8.36 -13.09
C LYS A 44 7.08 7.22 -13.13
N THR A 45 6.75 6.64 -11.98
CA THR A 45 5.64 5.70 -11.84
C THR A 45 4.42 6.38 -12.45
N ARG A 46 3.94 5.86 -13.57
CA ARG A 46 2.90 6.49 -14.40
C ARG A 46 1.76 5.51 -14.56
N GLY A 47 0.54 5.99 -14.40
CA GLY A 47 -0.69 5.22 -14.61
C GLY A 47 -1.26 4.63 -13.33
N LEU A 48 -1.82 3.43 -13.44
CA LEU A 48 -2.56 2.74 -12.37
C LEU A 48 -1.67 2.40 -11.16
N GLU A 49 -0.39 2.17 -11.37
CA GLU A 49 0.55 1.79 -10.31
C GLU A 49 0.75 2.92 -9.28
N LEU A 50 0.79 4.19 -9.72
CA LEU A 50 0.83 5.35 -8.81
C LEU A 50 -0.48 5.53 -8.04
N PHE A 51 -1.60 5.24 -8.69
CA PHE A 51 -2.92 5.27 -8.04
C PHE A 51 -3.04 4.17 -7.00
N LEU A 52 -2.65 2.92 -7.32
CA LEU A 52 -2.63 1.81 -6.37
C LEU A 52 -1.69 2.10 -5.21
N MET A 53 -0.49 2.64 -5.46
CA MET A 53 0.47 3.00 -4.40
C MET A 53 -0.14 4.00 -3.41
N ARG A 54 -0.77 5.07 -3.92
CA ARG A 54 -1.43 6.07 -3.07
C ARG A 54 -2.67 5.52 -2.38
N ALA A 55 -3.46 4.70 -3.06
CA ALA A 55 -4.66 4.08 -2.50
C ALA A 55 -4.29 3.17 -1.32
N SER A 56 -3.29 2.30 -1.47
CA SER A 56 -2.84 1.44 -0.37
C SER A 56 -2.21 2.23 0.77
N ALA A 57 -1.49 3.32 0.49
CA ALA A 57 -0.99 4.21 1.53
C ALA A 57 -2.14 4.84 2.34
N ILE A 58 -3.18 5.33 1.66
CA ILE A 58 -4.38 5.90 2.31
C ILE A 58 -5.12 4.82 3.11
N LEU A 59 -5.32 3.64 2.53
CA LEU A 59 -5.96 2.50 3.22
C LEU A 59 -5.16 2.07 4.46
N GLY A 60 -3.82 2.12 4.39
CA GLY A 60 -2.95 1.77 5.52
C GLY A 60 -3.07 2.75 6.66
N VAL A 61 -3.05 4.05 6.36
CA VAL A 61 -3.29 5.11 7.36
C VAL A 61 -4.69 5.00 7.96
N LEU A 62 -5.71 4.75 7.14
CA LEU A 62 -7.08 4.51 7.59
C LEU A 62 -7.18 3.32 8.53
N LEU A 63 -6.51 2.20 8.22
CA LEU A 63 -6.52 1.01 9.06
C LEU A 63 -5.90 1.31 10.43
N VAL A 64 -4.74 1.97 10.46
CA VAL A 64 -4.10 2.37 11.72
C VAL A 64 -5.01 3.31 12.53
N GLY A 65 -5.61 4.31 11.87
CA GLY A 65 -6.54 5.22 12.51
C GLY A 65 -7.77 4.52 13.11
N LEU A 66 -8.39 3.60 12.36
CA LEU A 66 -9.55 2.82 12.81
C LEU A 66 -9.20 1.91 13.99
N VAL A 67 -8.01 1.31 14.00
CA VAL A 67 -7.54 0.49 15.14
C VAL A 67 -7.37 1.33 16.39
N ILE A 68 -6.77 2.52 16.29
CA ILE A 68 -6.60 3.44 17.43
C ILE A 68 -7.97 3.91 17.96
N VAL A 69 -8.89 4.22 17.05
CA VAL A 69 -10.26 4.63 17.39
C VAL A 69 -11.01 3.47 18.04
N SER A 70 -10.92 2.25 17.51
CA SER A 70 -11.51 1.07 18.14
C SER A 70 -10.96 0.88 19.56
N ASN A 71 -9.65 0.96 19.75
CA ASN A 71 -9.03 0.86 21.07
C ASN A 71 -9.46 1.96 22.05
N SER A 72 -9.82 3.15 21.56
CA SER A 72 -10.29 4.27 22.40
C SER A 72 -11.79 4.21 22.71
N ILE A 73 -12.57 3.47 21.92
CA ILE A 73 -14.03 3.30 22.06
C ILE A 73 -14.37 1.94 22.72
N HIS A 74 -13.39 1.05 22.82
CA HIS A 74 -13.48 -0.20 23.58
C HIS A 74 -13.62 0.08 25.09
#